data_AF-A0A151XA45-F1
#
_entry.id   AF-A0A151XA45-F1
#
_cell.length_a   1.000
_cell.length_b   1.000
_cell.length_c   1.000
_cell.angle_alpha   90.00
_cell.angle_beta   90.00
_cell.angle_gamma   90.00
#
_symmetry.space_group_name_H-M   'P 1'
#
loop_
_entity.id
_entity.type
_entity.pdbx_description
1 polymer ?
#
loop_
_entity_poly.entity_id
_entity_poly.type
_entity_poly.pdbx_seq_one_letter_code
_entity_poly.pdbx_strand_id
1 'polypeptide(L)'
;DPMVDSWPLMESPGPMLCIVGAYLLFVLKVGPKMMEKRPAFELNAIMIGYNAFQVLFSIWLTTLVSLILYIYNISKYYMSNIQISRGAWWYFFAKIIELLDTVFFVLRKKQNQITFLHVFHHTTTAVFSWCYLKFLPGEQGIIIGFLNSTVHIIMYSYYLIAALGPKYRKYLWWKKYMTWIQLMQFGLMLVYLILTLIMDYRTPKALTYFFTTVVIIFIYLFSDFYPGRYYSCIMITEIMSNLMSEIINISSSLLFHPLFFSAGIIQNVLVKMIIDVSSNCHNYVTNTEIMNDRVLQIAKTMALDQYTEILTTVSDPRVSDWPLMDSPVPTILIVLLYLYGVVIFGPRMMVNKKPYKLRGVLVAYNAFQVVFSLGMMYEHLMSGWLLDYSYKCQPVDYSHNPSALRMANLCWWYFISKFTEFADTIFFVLRKKDSQVTFLHLYHHSLTPLETWICVKFIAGGHGTLGNLINNAVHVVMYAYYMLAAMGPEFQKYLWWKKHLTTVQLVQFFLVFVHSAQALIFDCGYPKLIAALLLLHATIFFVLFSDFYRSAYRKGKSAKEFKAE
;
A
#
# COMPACT_ATOMS: atom_id res chain seq x y z
N ASP A 1 5.79 7.66 -22.98
CA ASP A 1 6.05 7.20 -24.36
C ASP A 1 5.56 8.32 -25.29
N PRO A 2 6.43 8.92 -26.14
CA PRO A 2 6.07 10.06 -26.99
C PRO A 2 4.83 9.81 -27.87
N MET A 3 4.57 8.55 -28.22
CA MET A 3 3.38 8.15 -28.97
C MET A 3 2.09 8.34 -28.17
N VAL A 4 2.11 7.91 -26.91
CA VAL A 4 0.97 7.94 -25.99
C VAL A 4 0.69 9.37 -25.53
N ASP A 5 1.70 10.23 -25.50
CA ASP A 5 1.56 11.62 -25.03
C ASP A 5 0.57 12.45 -25.87
N SER A 6 0.36 12.07 -27.14
CA SER A 6 -0.63 12.68 -28.05
C SER A 6 -2.06 12.22 -27.80
N TRP A 7 -2.28 11.20 -26.97
CA TRP A 7 -3.60 10.59 -26.78
C TRP A 7 -4.41 11.32 -25.71
N PRO A 8 -5.76 11.25 -25.79
CA PRO A 8 -6.61 11.94 -24.83
C PRO A 8 -6.28 11.52 -23.39
N LEU A 9 -6.16 12.52 -22.50
CA LEU A 9 -5.80 12.40 -21.08
C LEU A 9 -4.38 11.90 -20.79
N MET A 10 -3.52 11.76 -21.79
CA MET A 10 -2.17 11.22 -21.61
C MET A 10 -1.05 12.26 -21.68
N GLU A 11 -1.33 13.49 -22.09
CA GLU A 11 -0.33 14.57 -22.18
C GLU A 11 0.41 14.81 -20.83
N SER A 12 -0.36 14.92 -19.75
CA SER A 12 0.16 15.16 -18.39
C SER A 12 -0.68 14.42 -17.34
N PRO A 13 -0.16 14.20 -16.11
CA PRO A 13 -0.96 13.63 -15.03
C PRO A 13 -2.10 14.55 -14.57
N GLY A 14 -2.05 15.85 -14.90
CA GLY A 14 -2.98 16.87 -14.42
C GLY A 14 -4.46 16.53 -14.65
N PRO A 15 -4.92 16.30 -15.89
CA PRO A 15 -6.29 15.93 -16.18
C PRO A 15 -6.77 14.70 -15.39
N MET A 16 -5.92 13.69 -15.28
CA MET A 16 -6.27 12.46 -14.55
C MET A 16 -6.41 12.71 -13.03
N LEU A 17 -5.47 13.45 -12.43
CA LEU A 17 -5.55 13.84 -11.02
C LEU A 17 -6.75 14.74 -10.75
N CYS A 18 -7.13 15.62 -11.70
CA CYS A 18 -8.34 16.43 -11.61
C CYS A 18 -9.60 15.57 -11.64
N ILE A 19 -9.70 14.59 -12.53
CA ILE A 19 -10.84 13.65 -12.61
C ILE A 19 -10.97 12.89 -11.27
N VAL A 20 -9.88 12.30 -10.79
CA VAL A 20 -9.86 11.56 -9.53
C VAL A 20 -10.17 12.45 -8.33
N GLY A 21 -9.58 13.65 -8.28
CA GLY A 21 -9.82 14.63 -7.21
C GLY A 21 -11.28 15.09 -7.18
N ALA A 22 -11.86 15.39 -8.35
CA ALA A 22 -13.27 15.75 -8.48
C ALA A 22 -14.19 14.58 -8.09
N TYR A 23 -13.87 13.37 -8.53
CA TYR A 23 -14.57 12.13 -8.16
C TYR A 23 -14.56 11.93 -6.63
N LEU A 24 -13.39 11.98 -5.98
CA LEU A 24 -13.26 11.81 -4.53
C LEU A 24 -14.00 12.91 -3.77
N LEU A 25 -13.88 14.17 -4.22
CA LEU A 25 -14.60 15.30 -3.64
C LEU A 25 -16.12 15.11 -3.74
N PHE A 26 -16.61 14.66 -4.89
CA PHE A 26 -18.02 14.36 -5.12
C PHE A 26 -18.49 13.21 -4.22
N VAL A 27 -17.86 12.05 -4.30
CA VAL A 27 -18.30 10.82 -3.64
C VAL A 27 -18.21 10.92 -2.12
N LEU A 28 -17.17 11.56 -1.58
CA LEU A 28 -16.92 11.60 -0.14
C LEU A 28 -17.52 12.82 0.57
N LYS A 29 -17.91 13.88 -0.16
CA LYS A 29 -18.33 15.14 0.47
C LYS A 29 -19.48 15.85 -0.25
N VAL A 30 -19.28 16.28 -1.49
CA VAL A 30 -20.23 17.17 -2.18
C VAL A 30 -21.53 16.44 -2.51
N GLY A 31 -21.44 15.25 -3.10
CA GLY A 31 -22.58 14.43 -3.47
C GLY A 31 -23.45 14.03 -2.26
N PRO A 32 -22.89 13.42 -1.19
CA PRO A 32 -23.66 13.10 0.01
C PRO A 32 -24.34 14.33 0.65
N LYS A 33 -23.66 15.48 0.70
CA LYS A 33 -24.23 16.74 1.23
C LYS A 33 -25.35 17.29 0.35
N MET A 34 -25.19 17.21 -0.98
CA MET A 34 -26.22 17.62 -1.95
C MET A 34 -27.46 16.71 -1.85
N MET A 35 -27.26 15.43 -1.61
CA MET A 35 -28.32 14.42 -1.51
C MET A 35 -28.98 14.35 -0.12
N GLU A 36 -28.43 15.02 0.90
CA GLU A 36 -28.94 15.00 2.27
C GLU A 36 -30.42 15.40 2.32
N LYS A 37 -30.76 16.54 1.69
CA LYS A 37 -32.11 17.11 1.62
C LYS A 37 -32.94 16.67 0.41
N ARG A 38 -32.40 15.81 -0.46
CA ARG A 38 -33.09 15.34 -1.68
C ARG A 38 -33.56 13.89 -1.52
N PRO A 39 -34.68 13.49 -2.17
CA PRO A 39 -35.03 12.08 -2.29
C PRO A 39 -34.00 11.34 -3.15
N ALA A 40 -33.91 10.01 -3.00
CA ALA A 40 -33.03 9.19 -3.82
C ALA A 40 -33.51 9.21 -5.28
N PHE A 41 -32.59 9.37 -6.23
CA PHE A 41 -32.94 9.37 -7.65
C PHE A 41 -33.29 7.96 -8.16
N GLU A 42 -34.34 7.87 -8.97
CA GLU A 42 -34.72 6.62 -9.64
C GLU A 42 -33.96 6.44 -10.96
N LEU A 43 -32.74 5.91 -10.85
CA LEU A 43 -31.82 5.77 -11.99
C LEU A 43 -31.90 4.38 -12.67
N ASN A 44 -33.02 3.66 -12.59
CA ASN A 44 -33.09 2.27 -13.03
C ASN A 44 -32.76 2.10 -14.52
N ALA A 45 -33.39 2.90 -15.41
CA ALA A 45 -33.12 2.84 -16.85
C ALA A 45 -31.66 3.21 -17.18
N ILE A 46 -31.12 4.24 -16.53
CA ILE A 46 -29.73 4.68 -16.71
C ILE A 46 -28.76 3.59 -16.27
N MET A 47 -29.00 2.95 -15.11
CA MET A 47 -28.16 1.86 -14.63
C MET A 47 -28.25 0.62 -15.54
N ILE A 48 -29.43 0.29 -16.09
CA ILE A 48 -29.56 -0.81 -17.05
C ILE A 48 -28.70 -0.51 -18.28
N GLY A 49 -28.85 0.66 -18.87
CA GLY A 49 -28.04 1.08 -20.03
C GLY A 49 -26.55 1.10 -19.74
N TYR A 50 -26.15 1.65 -18.59
CA TYR A 50 -24.77 1.72 -18.15
C TYR A 50 -24.15 0.33 -17.92
N ASN A 51 -24.82 -0.56 -17.17
CA ASN A 51 -24.29 -1.90 -16.92
C ASN A 51 -24.26 -2.74 -18.21
N ALA A 52 -25.23 -2.59 -19.11
CA ALA A 52 -25.21 -3.24 -20.42
C ALA A 52 -24.03 -2.75 -21.26
N PHE A 53 -23.78 -1.44 -21.29
CA PHE A 53 -22.59 -0.88 -21.92
C PHE A 53 -21.31 -1.46 -21.31
N GLN A 54 -21.19 -1.50 -19.98
CA GLN A 54 -20.01 -2.05 -19.30
C GLN A 54 -19.74 -3.52 -19.65
N VAL A 55 -20.80 -4.34 -19.74
CA VAL A 55 -20.68 -5.75 -20.17
C VAL A 55 -20.17 -5.83 -21.61
N LEU A 56 -20.81 -5.11 -22.54
CA LEU A 56 -20.42 -5.13 -23.96
C LEU A 56 -18.99 -4.60 -24.17
N PHE A 57 -18.64 -3.52 -23.46
CA PHE A 57 -17.32 -2.92 -23.51
C PHE A 57 -16.26 -3.87 -22.93
N SER A 58 -16.55 -4.56 -21.82
CA SER A 58 -15.64 -5.55 -21.23
C SER A 58 -15.46 -6.79 -22.12
N ILE A 59 -16.52 -7.25 -22.81
CA ILE A 59 -16.45 -8.32 -23.81
C ILE A 59 -15.52 -7.89 -24.95
N TRP A 60 -15.75 -6.70 -25.51
CA TRP A 60 -14.93 -6.16 -26.60
C TRP A 60 -13.46 -5.99 -26.20
N LEU A 61 -13.19 -5.52 -24.98
CA LEU A 61 -11.83 -5.38 -24.48
C LEU A 61 -11.13 -6.74 -24.31
N THR A 62 -11.87 -7.75 -23.83
CA THR A 62 -11.37 -9.12 -23.69
C THR A 62 -11.07 -9.75 -25.06
N THR A 63 -11.92 -9.56 -26.07
CA THR A 63 -11.68 -10.07 -27.43
C THR A 63 -10.53 -9.35 -28.13
N LEU A 64 -10.38 -8.04 -27.91
CA LEU A 64 -9.25 -7.26 -28.41
C LEU A 64 -7.92 -7.80 -27.88
N VAL A 65 -7.84 -8.08 -26.57
CA VAL A 65 -6.63 -8.65 -25.97
C VAL A 65 -6.35 -10.06 -26.49
N SER A 66 -7.36 -10.92 -26.59
CA SER A 66 -7.19 -12.27 -27.17
C SER A 66 -6.69 -12.23 -28.61
N LEU A 67 -7.17 -11.28 -29.42
CA LEU A 67 -6.69 -11.07 -30.79
C LEU A 67 -5.22 -10.62 -30.82
N ILE A 68 -4.82 -9.70 -29.93
CA ILE A 68 -3.43 -9.26 -29.77
C ILE A 68 -2.53 -10.45 -29.38
N LEU A 69 -2.95 -11.28 -28.42
CA LEU A 69 -2.20 -12.48 -27.99
C LEU A 69 -2.13 -13.55 -29.10
N TYR A 70 -3.18 -13.71 -29.89
CA TYR A 70 -3.19 -14.63 -31.04
C TYR A 70 -2.22 -14.18 -32.15
N ILE A 71 -2.23 -12.88 -32.48
CA ILE A 71 -1.29 -12.29 -33.45
C ILE A 71 0.16 -12.40 -32.94
N TYR A 72 0.39 -12.23 -31.64
CA TYR A 72 1.71 -12.43 -31.01
C TYR A 72 2.24 -13.85 -31.23
N ASN A 73 1.40 -14.87 -30.99
CA ASN A 73 1.78 -16.27 -31.11
C ASN A 73 2.13 -16.67 -32.56
N ILE A 74 1.49 -16.04 -33.55
CA ILE A 74 1.73 -16.32 -34.99
C ILE A 74 2.95 -15.56 -35.51
N SER A 75 3.13 -14.30 -35.14
CA SER A 75 4.09 -13.42 -35.80
C SER A 75 5.47 -13.37 -35.14
N LYS A 76 5.62 -13.88 -33.90
CA LYS A 76 6.84 -14.08 -33.07
C LYS A 76 7.93 -12.98 -33.04
N TYR A 77 7.81 -11.91 -33.82
CA TYR A 77 8.91 -10.98 -34.09
C TYR A 77 8.53 -9.51 -34.30
N TYR A 78 7.25 -9.15 -34.46
CA TYR A 78 6.87 -7.73 -34.52
C TYR A 78 5.48 -7.51 -33.92
N MET A 79 5.41 -7.43 -32.60
CA MET A 79 4.33 -6.68 -31.98
C MET A 79 4.64 -5.20 -32.15
N SER A 80 3.80 -4.48 -32.89
CA SER A 80 3.91 -3.02 -32.86
C SER A 80 3.49 -2.55 -31.47
N ASN A 81 4.41 -1.90 -30.73
CA ASN A 81 4.16 -1.25 -29.44
C ASN A 81 2.87 -0.42 -29.43
N ILE A 82 2.40 0.03 -30.61
CA ILE A 82 1.15 0.75 -30.77
C ILE A 82 -0.10 -0.06 -30.44
N GLN A 83 -0.17 -1.35 -30.79
CA GLN A 83 -1.38 -2.13 -30.56
C GLN A 83 -1.57 -2.45 -29.08
N ILE A 84 -0.48 -2.80 -28.39
CA ILE A 84 -0.44 -2.98 -26.94
C ILE A 84 -0.85 -1.68 -26.23
N SER A 85 -0.23 -0.57 -26.61
CA SER A 85 -0.52 0.74 -26.01
C SER A 85 -1.98 1.12 -26.23
N ARG A 86 -2.55 0.88 -27.43
CA ARG A 86 -3.98 1.14 -27.72
C ARG A 86 -4.91 0.31 -26.85
N GLY A 87 -4.61 -0.98 -26.66
CA GLY A 87 -5.36 -1.84 -25.75
C GLY A 87 -5.32 -1.35 -24.30
N ALA A 88 -4.12 -0.97 -23.83
CA ALA A 88 -3.94 -0.40 -22.50
C ALA A 88 -4.65 0.95 -22.32
N TRP A 89 -4.73 1.79 -23.36
CA TRP A 89 -5.51 3.04 -23.33
C TRP A 89 -7.01 2.79 -23.21
N TRP A 90 -7.56 1.83 -23.95
CA TRP A 90 -8.97 1.45 -23.80
C TRP A 90 -9.28 0.85 -22.43
N TYR A 91 -8.34 0.08 -21.87
CA TYR A 91 -8.45 -0.41 -20.50
C TYR A 91 -8.43 0.72 -19.46
N PHE A 92 -7.51 1.68 -19.61
CA PHE A 92 -7.49 2.90 -18.78
C PHE A 92 -8.80 3.68 -18.88
N PHE A 93 -9.32 3.87 -20.10
CA PHE A 93 -10.60 4.53 -20.32
C PHE A 93 -11.76 3.80 -19.65
N ALA A 94 -11.74 2.45 -19.66
CA ALA A 94 -12.69 1.64 -18.89
C ALA A 94 -12.70 2.07 -17.42
N LYS A 95 -11.53 2.17 -16.79
CA LYS A 95 -11.39 2.53 -15.36
C LYS A 95 -11.92 3.91 -15.03
N ILE A 96 -11.83 4.86 -15.96
CA ILE A 96 -12.48 6.17 -15.79
C ILE A 96 -14.01 6.02 -15.79
N ILE A 97 -14.58 5.26 -16.72
CA ILE A 97 -16.04 5.07 -16.80
C ILE A 97 -16.56 4.36 -15.54
N GLU A 98 -15.80 3.40 -15.00
CA GLU A 98 -16.16 2.66 -13.78
C GLU A 98 -16.30 3.56 -12.53
N LEU A 99 -15.70 4.76 -12.53
CA LEU A 99 -15.91 5.74 -11.46
C LEU A 99 -17.40 6.15 -11.32
N LEU A 100 -18.19 6.00 -12.38
CA LEU A 100 -19.63 6.27 -12.36
C LEU A 100 -20.40 5.31 -11.43
N ASP A 101 -19.89 4.11 -11.15
CA ASP A 101 -20.51 3.16 -10.21
C ASP A 101 -20.79 3.83 -8.86
N THR A 102 -19.78 4.53 -8.35
CA THR A 102 -19.83 5.19 -7.06
C THR A 102 -20.70 6.45 -7.11
N VAL A 103 -20.70 7.15 -8.25
CA VAL A 103 -21.61 8.29 -8.48
C VAL A 103 -23.06 7.82 -8.40
N PHE A 104 -23.42 6.69 -9.01
CA PHE A 104 -24.76 6.12 -8.92
C PHE A 104 -25.13 5.74 -7.48
N PHE A 105 -24.20 5.20 -6.69
CA PHE A 105 -24.47 4.90 -5.27
C PHE A 105 -24.81 6.16 -4.47
N VAL A 106 -24.09 7.27 -4.70
CA VAL A 106 -24.36 8.56 -4.04
C VAL A 106 -25.75 9.08 -4.41
N LEU A 107 -26.06 9.14 -5.71
CA LEU A 107 -27.34 9.68 -6.20
C LEU A 107 -28.54 8.83 -5.76
N ARG A 108 -28.34 7.54 -5.50
CA ARG A 108 -29.37 6.63 -4.97
C ARG A 108 -29.41 6.55 -3.45
N LYS A 109 -28.60 7.35 -2.74
CA LYS A 109 -28.42 7.31 -1.28
C LYS A 109 -28.07 5.91 -0.74
N LYS A 110 -27.29 5.13 -1.50
CA LYS A 110 -26.77 3.80 -1.11
C LYS A 110 -25.38 3.90 -0.50
N GLN A 111 -25.26 4.74 0.54
CA GLN A 111 -23.96 5.05 1.17
C GLN A 111 -23.28 3.82 1.78
N ASN A 112 -24.06 2.80 2.17
CA ASN A 112 -23.54 1.52 2.65
C ASN A 112 -22.73 0.74 1.60
N GLN A 113 -22.89 1.06 0.31
CA GLN A 113 -22.10 0.46 -0.78
C GLN A 113 -20.78 1.21 -1.04
N ILE A 114 -20.67 2.46 -0.53
CA ILE A 114 -19.47 3.30 -0.67
C ILE A 114 -18.52 2.96 0.48
N THR A 115 -17.93 1.77 0.39
CA THR A 115 -16.95 1.28 1.35
C THR A 115 -15.56 1.81 1.03
N PHE A 116 -14.67 1.79 2.03
CA PHE A 116 -13.26 2.12 1.83
C PHE A 116 -12.67 1.27 0.69
N LEU A 117 -12.89 -0.04 0.73
CA LEU A 117 -12.42 -0.98 -0.31
C LEU A 117 -12.85 -0.55 -1.71
N HIS A 118 -14.12 -0.22 -1.89
CA HIS A 118 -14.65 0.16 -3.20
C HIS A 118 -14.02 1.47 -3.70
N VAL A 119 -14.03 2.53 -2.88
CA VAL A 119 -13.45 3.84 -3.28
C VAL A 119 -11.94 3.71 -3.52
N PHE A 120 -11.24 2.96 -2.66
CA PHE A 120 -9.81 2.69 -2.80
C PHE A 120 -9.51 1.98 -4.12
N HIS A 121 -10.21 0.88 -4.42
CA HIS A 121 -10.05 0.12 -5.65
C HIS A 121 -10.29 0.97 -6.90
N HIS A 122 -11.43 1.65 -7.01
CA HIS A 122 -11.77 2.44 -8.20
C HIS A 122 -10.80 3.62 -8.41
N THR A 123 -10.34 4.24 -7.33
CA THR A 123 -9.36 5.32 -7.40
C THR A 123 -7.99 4.81 -7.84
N THR A 124 -7.48 3.77 -7.17
CA THR A 124 -6.13 3.25 -7.42
C THR A 124 -6.01 2.58 -8.77
N THR A 125 -7.00 1.79 -9.20
CA THR A 125 -6.98 1.14 -10.53
C THR A 125 -7.01 2.14 -11.67
N ALA A 126 -7.74 3.26 -11.53
CA ALA A 126 -7.73 4.33 -12.53
C ALA A 126 -6.37 5.05 -12.58
N VAL A 127 -5.78 5.41 -11.44
CA VAL A 127 -4.46 6.05 -11.39
C VAL A 127 -3.36 5.11 -11.88
N PHE A 128 -3.37 3.84 -11.49
CA PHE A 128 -2.35 2.87 -11.89
C PHE A 128 -2.42 2.52 -13.37
N SER A 129 -3.61 2.42 -13.95
CA SER A 129 -3.73 2.20 -15.39
C SER A 129 -3.20 3.40 -16.20
N TRP A 130 -3.36 4.63 -15.71
CA TRP A 130 -2.72 5.82 -16.31
C TRP A 130 -1.19 5.77 -16.19
N CYS A 131 -0.67 5.52 -14.98
CA CYS A 131 0.77 5.43 -14.73
C CYS A 131 1.42 4.33 -15.58
N TYR A 132 0.77 3.17 -15.66
CA TYR A 132 1.21 2.05 -16.48
C TYR A 132 1.38 2.47 -17.94
N LEU A 133 0.33 3.05 -18.52
CA LEU A 133 0.31 3.47 -19.91
C LEU A 133 1.31 4.60 -20.21
N LYS A 134 1.49 5.55 -19.29
CA LYS A 134 2.39 6.71 -19.48
C LYS A 134 3.87 6.32 -19.40
N PHE A 135 4.23 5.52 -18.40
CA PHE A 135 5.62 5.31 -18.03
C PHE A 135 6.22 4.05 -18.64
N LEU A 136 5.46 2.94 -18.70
CA LEU A 136 6.01 1.64 -19.09
C LEU A 136 4.91 0.78 -19.75
N PRO A 137 4.51 1.08 -21.01
CA PRO A 137 3.61 0.22 -21.77
C PRO A 137 4.34 -1.09 -22.11
N GLY A 138 4.24 -2.08 -21.21
CA GLY A 138 4.82 -3.40 -21.37
C GLY A 138 3.79 -4.46 -21.78
N GLU A 139 4.27 -5.67 -22.03
CA GLU A 139 3.42 -6.83 -22.29
C GLU A 139 2.71 -7.34 -21.01
N GLN A 140 3.30 -7.07 -19.84
CA GLN A 140 2.83 -7.60 -18.54
C GLN A 140 1.40 -7.18 -18.18
N GLY A 141 1.04 -5.92 -18.43
CA GLY A 141 -0.28 -5.38 -18.12
C GLY A 141 -1.40 -5.93 -19.00
N ILE A 142 -1.08 -6.56 -20.13
CA ILE A 142 -2.08 -7.14 -21.04
C ILE A 142 -2.81 -8.30 -20.35
N ILE A 143 -2.08 -9.20 -19.73
CA ILE A 143 -2.64 -10.36 -19.02
C ILE A 143 -3.46 -9.91 -17.80
N ILE A 144 -2.98 -8.89 -17.08
CA ILE A 144 -3.71 -8.27 -15.97
C ILE A 144 -5.03 -7.68 -16.47
N GLY A 145 -4.98 -6.89 -17.55
CA GLY A 145 -6.15 -6.28 -18.15
C GLY A 145 -7.16 -7.32 -18.66
N PHE A 146 -6.69 -8.42 -19.25
CA PHE A 146 -7.51 -9.54 -19.69
C PHE A 146 -8.26 -10.21 -18.55
N LEU A 147 -7.54 -10.62 -17.49
CA LEU A 147 -8.13 -11.28 -16.33
C LEU A 147 -9.16 -10.37 -15.64
N ASN A 148 -8.83 -9.09 -15.47
CA ASN A 148 -9.73 -8.12 -14.86
C ASN A 148 -11.00 -7.88 -15.71
N SER A 149 -10.84 -7.68 -17.02
CA SER A 149 -11.96 -7.47 -17.94
C SER A 149 -12.91 -8.68 -17.96
N THR A 150 -12.35 -9.89 -17.91
CA THR A 150 -13.14 -11.14 -17.83
C THR A 150 -14.02 -11.18 -16.58
N VAL A 151 -13.47 -10.83 -15.42
CA VAL A 151 -14.26 -10.74 -14.18
C VAL A 151 -15.28 -9.59 -14.23
N HIS A 152 -14.95 -8.48 -14.89
CA HIS A 152 -15.87 -7.36 -15.06
C HIS A 152 -17.08 -7.71 -15.94
N ILE A 153 -16.94 -8.57 -16.95
CA ILE A 153 -18.09 -9.12 -17.69
C ILE A 153 -19.07 -9.78 -16.72
N ILE A 154 -18.56 -10.63 -15.82
CA ILE A 154 -19.37 -11.37 -14.85
C ILE A 154 -20.01 -10.40 -13.84
N MET A 155 -19.23 -9.47 -13.29
CA MET A 155 -19.66 -8.52 -12.28
C MET A 155 -20.72 -7.54 -12.81
N TYR A 156 -20.52 -6.95 -13.99
CA TYR A 156 -21.50 -6.04 -14.58
C TYR A 156 -22.74 -6.77 -15.09
N SER A 157 -22.63 -8.03 -15.51
CA SER A 157 -23.80 -8.87 -15.80
C SER A 157 -24.66 -9.08 -14.55
N TYR A 158 -24.03 -9.31 -13.39
CA TYR A 158 -24.73 -9.36 -12.12
C TYR A 158 -25.47 -8.04 -11.82
N TYR A 159 -24.80 -6.90 -11.95
CA TYR A 159 -25.40 -5.59 -11.68
C TYR A 159 -26.52 -5.23 -12.66
N LEU A 160 -26.38 -5.59 -13.94
CA LEU A 160 -27.40 -5.45 -14.96
C LEU A 160 -28.69 -6.18 -14.56
N ILE A 161 -28.58 -7.47 -14.23
CA ILE A 161 -29.72 -8.29 -13.82
C ILE A 161 -30.32 -7.76 -12.51
N ALA A 162 -29.49 -7.29 -11.58
CA ALA A 162 -29.96 -6.70 -10.32
C ALA A 162 -30.74 -5.39 -10.51
N ALA A 163 -30.42 -4.64 -11.58
CA ALA A 163 -31.09 -3.39 -11.96
C ALA A 163 -32.45 -3.60 -12.63
N LEU A 164 -32.70 -4.76 -13.26
CA LEU A 164 -34.01 -5.13 -13.85
C LEU A 164 -35.14 -5.30 -12.81
N GLY A 165 -34.82 -5.25 -11.52
CA GLY A 165 -35.79 -5.16 -10.44
C GLY A 165 -36.04 -6.46 -9.66
N PRO A 166 -36.99 -6.44 -8.71
CA PRO A 166 -37.21 -7.55 -7.76
C PRO A 166 -37.53 -8.89 -8.44
N LYS A 167 -38.24 -8.86 -9.57
CA LYS A 167 -38.61 -10.04 -10.36
C LYS A 167 -37.40 -10.86 -10.80
N TYR A 168 -36.28 -10.21 -11.11
CA TYR A 168 -35.07 -10.85 -11.62
C TYR A 168 -34.01 -11.11 -10.55
N ARG A 169 -34.03 -10.35 -9.44
CA ARG A 169 -33.08 -10.54 -8.32
C ARG A 169 -33.13 -11.93 -7.70
N LYS A 170 -34.27 -12.62 -7.76
CA LYS A 170 -34.41 -14.00 -7.25
C LYS A 170 -33.51 -15.02 -7.96
N TYR A 171 -33.09 -14.74 -9.20
CA TYR A 171 -32.21 -15.62 -9.97
C TYR A 171 -30.72 -15.39 -9.67
N LEU A 172 -30.37 -14.40 -8.84
CA LEU A 172 -28.99 -14.04 -8.50
C LEU A 172 -28.42 -14.86 -7.32
N TRP A 173 -28.69 -16.17 -7.29
CA TRP A 173 -28.22 -17.09 -6.24
C TRP A 173 -26.69 -17.20 -6.17
N TRP A 174 -26.03 -16.90 -7.28
CA TRP A 174 -24.57 -16.99 -7.44
C TRP A 174 -23.81 -15.76 -6.93
N LYS A 175 -24.49 -14.78 -6.33
CA LYS A 175 -23.88 -13.63 -5.65
C LYS A 175 -22.73 -14.03 -4.71
N LYS A 176 -22.90 -15.16 -3.99
CA LYS A 176 -21.93 -15.66 -3.01
C LYS A 176 -20.59 -16.09 -3.63
N TYR A 177 -20.56 -16.38 -4.93
CA TYR A 177 -19.35 -16.77 -5.65
C TYR A 177 -18.60 -15.58 -6.25
N MET A 178 -19.18 -14.37 -6.25
CA MET A 178 -18.53 -13.18 -6.81
C MET A 178 -17.18 -12.90 -6.17
N THR A 179 -17.13 -12.92 -4.84
CA THR A 179 -15.88 -12.69 -4.10
C THR A 179 -14.85 -13.79 -4.37
N TRP A 180 -15.29 -15.04 -4.54
CA TRP A 180 -14.41 -16.16 -4.90
C TRP A 180 -13.78 -15.98 -6.28
N ILE A 181 -14.58 -15.55 -7.27
CA ILE A 181 -14.09 -15.28 -8.63
C ILE A 181 -13.07 -14.13 -8.63
N GLN A 182 -13.33 -13.06 -7.86
CA GLN A 182 -12.42 -11.93 -7.70
C GLN A 182 -11.11 -12.32 -7.00
N LEU A 183 -11.17 -13.11 -5.93
CA LEU A 183 -9.97 -13.61 -5.24
C LEU A 183 -9.16 -14.57 -6.12
N MET A 184 -9.83 -15.43 -6.88
CA MET A 184 -9.18 -16.31 -7.86
C MET A 184 -8.46 -15.51 -8.95
N GLN A 185 -9.09 -14.44 -9.46
CA GLN A 185 -8.45 -13.53 -10.41
C GLN A 185 -7.17 -12.91 -9.83
N PHE A 186 -7.22 -12.39 -8.60
CA PHE A 186 -6.01 -11.84 -7.97
C PHE A 186 -4.93 -12.90 -7.72
N GLY A 187 -5.32 -14.13 -7.35
CA GLY A 187 -4.40 -15.26 -7.22
C GLY A 187 -3.70 -15.60 -8.53
N LEU A 188 -4.45 -15.67 -9.64
CA LEU A 188 -3.89 -15.90 -10.98
C LEU A 188 -2.94 -14.77 -11.41
N MET A 189 -3.32 -13.51 -11.12
CA MET A 189 -2.45 -12.35 -11.38
C MET A 189 -1.16 -12.41 -10.57
N LEU A 190 -1.23 -12.84 -9.30
CA LEU A 190 -0.06 -12.98 -8.44
C LEU A 190 0.90 -14.06 -8.96
N VAL A 191 0.36 -15.23 -9.33
CA VAL A 191 1.16 -16.32 -9.93
C VAL A 191 1.83 -15.85 -11.22
N TYR A 192 1.10 -15.18 -12.10
CA TYR A 192 1.65 -14.63 -13.35
C TYR A 192 2.80 -13.64 -13.10
N LEU A 193 2.62 -12.71 -12.16
CA LEU A 193 3.63 -11.72 -11.81
C LEU A 193 4.88 -12.38 -11.20
N ILE A 194 4.70 -13.38 -10.33
CA ILE A 194 5.82 -14.16 -9.76
C ILE A 194 6.55 -14.93 -10.86
N LEU A 195 5.84 -15.60 -11.77
CA LEU A 195 6.45 -16.31 -12.90
C LEU A 195 7.23 -15.36 -13.82
N THR A 196 6.74 -14.14 -14.02
CA THR A 196 7.44 -13.15 -14.84
C THR A 196 8.71 -12.64 -14.13
N LEU A 197 8.69 -12.50 -12.80
CA LEU A 197 9.89 -12.19 -12.01
C LEU A 197 10.94 -13.31 -12.10
N ILE A 198 10.50 -14.57 -12.21
CA ILE A 198 11.39 -15.74 -12.31
C ILE A 198 11.96 -15.91 -13.72
N MET A 199 11.13 -15.75 -14.76
CA MET A 199 11.49 -16.17 -16.12
C MET A 199 12.02 -15.06 -17.05
N ASP A 200 11.73 -13.78 -16.77
CA ASP A 200 11.96 -12.72 -17.76
C ASP A 200 13.05 -11.72 -17.33
N TYR A 201 14.10 -11.62 -18.16
CA TYR A 201 15.25 -10.74 -17.96
C TYR A 201 15.00 -9.32 -18.50
N ARG A 202 13.99 -9.11 -19.37
CA ARG A 202 13.81 -7.83 -20.09
C ARG A 202 12.79 -6.87 -19.49
N THR A 203 12.05 -7.29 -18.45
CA THR A 203 10.99 -6.47 -17.89
C THR A 203 11.46 -5.59 -16.72
N PRO A 204 10.92 -4.36 -16.55
CA PRO A 204 11.30 -3.48 -15.44
C PRO A 204 10.89 -4.07 -14.09
N LYS A 205 11.83 -4.72 -13.39
CA LYS A 205 11.54 -5.51 -12.18
C LYS A 205 10.94 -4.68 -11.05
N ALA A 206 11.35 -3.43 -10.89
CA ALA A 206 10.76 -2.49 -9.93
C ALA A 206 9.24 -2.31 -10.13
N LEU A 207 8.78 -2.26 -11.39
CA LEU A 207 7.36 -2.15 -11.72
C LEU A 207 6.62 -3.45 -11.42
N THR A 208 7.23 -4.60 -11.73
CA THR A 208 6.65 -5.91 -11.42
C THR A 208 6.52 -6.12 -9.91
N TYR A 209 7.53 -5.73 -9.10
CA TYR A 209 7.43 -5.73 -7.63
C TYR A 209 6.32 -4.81 -7.11
N PHE A 210 6.16 -3.62 -7.71
CA PHE A 210 5.08 -2.72 -7.38
C PHE A 210 3.71 -3.35 -7.65
N PHE A 211 3.48 -3.92 -8.83
CA PHE A 211 2.23 -4.61 -9.15
C PHE A 211 1.98 -5.82 -8.26
N THR A 212 3.02 -6.61 -7.95
CA THR A 212 2.92 -7.72 -7.00
C THR A 212 2.45 -7.24 -5.64
N THR A 213 3.02 -6.14 -5.14
CA THR A 213 2.62 -5.51 -3.86
C THR A 213 1.16 -5.05 -3.91
N VAL A 214 0.76 -4.38 -4.99
CA VAL A 214 -0.63 -3.91 -5.19
C VAL A 214 -1.61 -5.08 -5.21
N VAL A 215 -1.28 -6.18 -5.90
CA VAL A 215 -2.13 -7.38 -5.95
C VAL A 215 -2.25 -8.03 -4.57
N ILE A 216 -1.16 -8.11 -3.80
CA ILE A 216 -1.19 -8.59 -2.41
C ILE A 216 -2.11 -7.73 -1.54
N ILE A 217 -2.04 -6.40 -1.67
CA ILE A 217 -2.93 -5.47 -0.98
C ILE A 217 -4.39 -5.75 -1.36
N PHE A 218 -4.70 -5.95 -2.64
CA PHE A 218 -6.07 -6.28 -3.07
C PHE A 218 -6.55 -7.63 -2.55
N ILE A 219 -5.71 -8.67 -2.54
CA ILE A 219 -6.04 -9.97 -1.94
C ILE A 219 -6.41 -9.80 -0.47
N TYR A 220 -5.59 -9.05 0.29
CA TYR A 220 -5.85 -8.77 1.69
C TYR A 220 -7.19 -8.04 1.89
N LEU A 221 -7.39 -6.93 1.18
CA LEU A 221 -8.59 -6.10 1.35
C LEU A 221 -9.89 -6.81 0.93
N PHE A 222 -9.86 -7.61 -0.16
CA PHE A 222 -11.03 -8.40 -0.58
C PHE A 222 -11.30 -9.57 0.36
N SER A 223 -10.26 -10.13 0.99
CA SER A 223 -10.41 -11.18 2.00
C SER A 223 -11.02 -10.63 3.30
N ASP A 224 -10.61 -9.44 3.73
CA ASP A 224 -11.18 -8.76 4.91
C ASP A 224 -12.67 -8.40 4.73
N PHE A 225 -13.09 -8.11 3.49
CA PHE A 225 -14.48 -7.80 3.17
C PHE A 225 -15.43 -9.02 3.22
N TYR A 226 -14.91 -10.27 3.20
CA TYR A 226 -15.74 -11.47 3.19
C TYR A 226 -16.22 -11.84 4.62
N PRO A 227 -17.54 -12.04 4.86
CA PRO A 227 -18.07 -12.36 6.20
C PRO A 227 -17.67 -13.74 6.76
N GLY A 228 -16.80 -14.50 6.08
CA GLY A 228 -16.30 -15.81 6.49
C GLY A 228 -14.85 -15.77 6.94
N ARG A 229 -14.55 -15.03 8.03
CA ARG A 229 -13.21 -14.79 8.60
C ARG A 229 -12.37 -16.06 8.85
N TYR A 230 -13.00 -17.24 8.88
CA TYR A 230 -12.36 -18.49 9.26
C TYR A 230 -11.64 -19.17 8.08
N TYR A 231 -12.24 -19.23 6.89
CA TYR A 231 -11.70 -20.00 5.76
C TYR A 231 -10.66 -19.22 4.96
N SER A 232 -10.82 -17.89 4.82
CA SER A 232 -9.83 -17.05 4.14
C SER A 232 -8.54 -16.92 4.94
N CYS A 233 -8.62 -16.88 6.28
CA CYS A 233 -7.44 -16.87 7.14
C CYS A 233 -6.71 -18.22 7.09
N ILE A 234 -7.42 -19.36 7.10
CA ILE A 234 -6.82 -20.70 6.97
C ILE A 234 -6.16 -20.87 5.60
N MET A 235 -6.82 -20.48 4.50
CA MET A 235 -6.27 -20.56 3.14
C MET A 235 -5.06 -19.62 2.96
N ILE A 236 -5.09 -18.41 3.52
CA ILE A 236 -3.93 -17.50 3.53
C ILE A 236 -2.82 -18.08 4.43
N THR A 237 -3.15 -18.70 5.55
CA THR A 237 -2.15 -19.30 6.45
C THR A 237 -1.52 -20.54 5.81
N GLU A 238 -2.26 -21.35 5.06
CA GLU A 238 -1.75 -22.49 4.29
C GLU A 238 -0.93 -22.04 3.07
N ILE A 239 -1.41 -21.06 2.30
CA ILE A 239 -0.66 -20.51 1.18
C ILE A 239 0.60 -19.82 1.68
N MET A 240 0.52 -19.00 2.73
CA MET A 240 1.69 -18.36 3.34
C MET A 240 2.58 -19.35 4.10
N SER A 241 2.06 -20.43 4.69
CA SER A 241 2.88 -21.47 5.32
C SER A 241 3.58 -22.34 4.30
N ASN A 242 2.96 -22.62 3.15
CA ASN A 242 3.57 -23.35 2.05
C ASN A 242 4.59 -22.46 1.32
N LEU A 243 4.28 -21.18 1.13
CA LEU A 243 5.22 -20.20 0.59
C LEU A 243 6.36 -19.93 1.59
N MET A 244 6.08 -19.83 2.90
CA MET A 244 7.11 -19.72 3.93
C MET A 244 7.88 -21.01 4.11
N SER A 245 7.30 -22.21 3.94
CA SER A 245 8.03 -23.47 4.02
C SER A 245 8.93 -23.66 2.81
N GLU A 246 8.51 -23.21 1.62
CA GLU A 246 9.37 -23.11 0.44
C GLU A 246 10.47 -22.06 0.65
N ILE A 247 10.17 -20.86 1.15
CA ILE A 247 11.17 -19.83 1.48
C ILE A 247 12.10 -20.28 2.60
N ILE A 248 11.60 -21.02 3.60
CA ILE A 248 12.37 -21.58 4.71
C ILE A 248 13.25 -22.72 4.20
N ASN A 249 12.78 -23.60 3.31
CA ASN A 249 13.61 -24.61 2.63
C ASN A 249 14.66 -23.98 1.71
N ILE A 250 14.33 -22.84 1.10
CA ILE A 250 15.29 -22.00 0.35
C ILE A 250 16.31 -21.39 1.31
N SER A 251 15.92 -21.00 2.54
CA SER A 251 16.82 -20.40 3.55
C SER A 251 17.59 -21.41 4.42
N SER A 252 17.09 -22.63 4.61
CA SER A 252 17.70 -23.69 5.41
C SER A 252 18.81 -24.42 4.64
N SER A 253 18.78 -24.31 3.30
CA SER A 253 19.86 -24.77 2.42
C SER A 253 21.03 -23.78 2.28
N LEU A 254 21.03 -22.66 3.02
CA LEU A 254 22.07 -21.62 3.05
C LEU A 254 23.10 -21.79 4.20
N LEU A 255 23.03 -22.85 5.01
CA LEU A 255 23.94 -23.09 6.14
C LEU A 255 25.17 -23.93 5.74
N PHE A 256 26.05 -23.41 4.89
CA PHE A 256 27.42 -23.93 4.76
C PHE A 256 28.42 -22.81 4.44
N HIS A 257 28.72 -21.96 5.43
CA HIS A 257 30.05 -21.35 5.58
C HIS A 257 30.30 -20.93 7.04
N PRO A 258 31.51 -21.14 7.60
CA PRO A 258 31.74 -21.10 9.04
C PRO A 258 32.14 -19.69 9.49
N LEU A 259 31.15 -18.85 9.82
CA LEU A 259 31.39 -17.63 10.63
C LEU A 259 30.24 -17.27 11.60
N PHE A 260 29.19 -18.10 11.73
CA PHE A 260 28.05 -17.82 12.60
C PHE A 260 27.91 -18.84 13.73
N PHE A 261 28.73 -18.71 14.78
CA PHE A 261 28.67 -19.60 15.96
C PHE A 261 27.81 -19.07 17.13
N SER A 262 26.99 -18.02 16.93
CA SER A 262 26.12 -17.49 17.99
C SER A 262 24.62 -17.58 17.72
N ALA A 263 24.20 -18.26 16.63
CA ALA A 263 22.78 -18.43 16.25
C ALA A 263 22.12 -19.75 16.72
N GLY A 264 22.86 -20.64 17.39
CA GLY A 264 22.38 -21.99 17.77
C GLY A 264 21.28 -22.05 18.84
N ILE A 265 21.03 -20.94 19.54
CA ILE A 265 20.00 -20.89 20.60
C ILE A 265 18.61 -20.53 20.01
N ILE A 266 18.56 -19.84 18.87
CA ILE A 266 17.32 -19.36 18.24
C ILE A 266 16.66 -20.45 17.38
N GLN A 267 17.47 -21.29 16.73
CA GLN A 267 16.98 -22.42 15.91
C GLN A 267 16.21 -23.46 16.73
N ASN A 268 16.66 -23.74 17.95
CA ASN A 268 15.99 -24.70 18.84
C ASN A 268 14.65 -24.22 19.39
N VAL A 269 14.41 -22.90 19.45
CA VAL A 269 13.12 -22.32 19.89
C VAL A 269 12.10 -22.34 18.74
N LEU A 270 12.54 -22.02 17.51
CA LEU A 270 11.71 -22.06 16.30
C LEU A 270 11.32 -23.49 15.90
N VAL A 271 12.24 -24.44 15.97
CA VAL A 271 11.96 -25.87 15.69
C VAL A 271 10.97 -26.44 16.72
N LYS A 272 11.08 -26.05 17.99
CA LYS A 272 10.14 -26.49 19.05
C LYS A 272 8.75 -25.86 18.87
N MET A 273 8.66 -24.59 18.44
CA MET A 273 7.40 -23.96 18.04
C MET A 273 6.76 -24.61 16.80
N ILE A 274 7.57 -25.08 15.84
CA ILE A 274 7.08 -25.78 14.63
C ILE A 274 6.61 -27.19 14.97
N ILE A 275 7.31 -27.93 15.85
CA ILE A 275 6.93 -29.28 16.28
C ILE A 275 5.63 -29.26 17.09
N ASP A 276 5.43 -28.26 17.97
CA ASP A 276 4.19 -28.12 18.76
C ASP A 276 2.97 -27.68 17.91
N VAL A 277 3.20 -27.13 16.72
CA VAL A 277 2.14 -26.74 15.75
C VAL A 277 1.93 -27.83 14.69
N SER A 278 2.95 -28.63 14.38
CA SER A 278 2.95 -29.66 13.35
C SER A 278 2.34 -31.00 13.80
N SER A 279 2.01 -31.19 15.08
CA SER A 279 1.54 -32.49 15.59
C SER A 279 0.08 -32.85 15.26
N ASN A 280 -0.54 -32.28 14.22
CA ASN A 280 -1.97 -32.54 13.94
C ASN A 280 -2.44 -32.51 12.48
N CYS A 281 -1.57 -32.75 11.49
CA CYS A 281 -2.03 -33.02 10.13
C CYS A 281 -1.06 -33.95 9.39
N HIS A 282 -1.45 -35.21 9.26
CA HIS A 282 -0.72 -36.23 8.51
C HIS A 282 -1.39 -36.45 7.14
N ASN A 283 -0.53 -36.60 6.13
CA ASN A 283 -0.71 -37.19 4.80
C ASN A 283 -1.42 -36.38 3.72
N TYR A 284 -0.66 -35.92 2.72
CA TYR A 284 -0.85 -36.30 1.31
C TYR A 284 0.35 -35.87 0.42
N VAL A 285 0.63 -36.70 -0.58
CA VAL A 285 1.41 -36.48 -1.82
C VAL A 285 2.91 -36.84 -1.82
N THR A 286 3.17 -38.06 -2.28
CA THR A 286 4.41 -38.51 -2.95
C THR A 286 4.26 -38.37 -4.46
N ASN A 287 5.27 -37.78 -5.11
CA ASN A 287 5.72 -37.91 -6.52
C ASN A 287 6.00 -36.55 -7.20
N THR A 288 7.16 -35.95 -6.90
CA THR A 288 7.76 -34.86 -7.73
C THR A 288 9.26 -34.66 -7.47
N GLU A 289 10.02 -35.74 -7.21
CA GLU A 289 11.39 -35.62 -6.69
C GLU A 289 12.52 -35.60 -7.74
N ILE A 290 12.25 -35.50 -9.04
CA ILE A 290 13.32 -35.60 -10.07
C ILE A 290 13.50 -34.29 -10.89
N MET A 291 12.64 -33.28 -10.71
CA MET A 291 12.71 -32.03 -11.48
C MET A 291 13.22 -30.80 -10.69
N ASN A 292 13.84 -30.98 -9.52
CA ASN A 292 14.05 -29.86 -8.58
C ASN A 292 15.48 -29.39 -8.31
N ASP A 293 16.54 -30.19 -8.41
CA ASP A 293 17.82 -29.72 -7.84
C ASP A 293 18.66 -28.79 -8.74
N ARG A 294 18.75 -29.06 -10.05
CA ARG A 294 19.58 -28.22 -10.95
C ARG A 294 18.93 -26.88 -11.29
N VAL A 295 17.61 -26.89 -11.53
CA VAL A 295 16.86 -25.67 -11.85
C VAL A 295 16.78 -24.75 -10.63
N LEU A 296 16.56 -25.30 -9.44
CA LEU A 296 16.59 -24.54 -8.19
C LEU A 296 17.97 -23.95 -7.92
N GLN A 297 19.05 -24.69 -8.20
CA GLN A 297 20.40 -24.19 -7.97
C GLN A 297 20.81 -23.09 -8.97
N ILE A 298 20.42 -23.21 -10.23
CA ILE A 298 20.61 -22.14 -11.24
C ILE A 298 19.77 -20.92 -10.87
N ALA A 299 18.51 -21.10 -10.47
CA ALA A 299 17.64 -20.01 -10.02
C ALA A 299 18.17 -19.31 -8.76
N LYS A 300 18.77 -20.06 -7.82
CA LYS A 300 19.43 -19.52 -6.62
C LYS A 300 20.63 -18.64 -6.99
N THR A 301 21.53 -19.13 -7.83
CA THR A 301 22.72 -18.36 -8.25
C THR A 301 22.30 -17.11 -9.00
N MET A 302 21.32 -17.21 -9.92
CA MET A 302 20.80 -16.06 -10.66
C MET A 302 20.09 -15.03 -9.76
N ALA A 303 19.28 -15.47 -8.79
CA ALA A 303 18.63 -14.58 -7.84
C ALA A 303 19.65 -13.88 -6.92
N LEU A 304 20.71 -14.58 -6.53
CA LEU A 304 21.81 -14.03 -5.73
C LEU A 304 22.65 -13.04 -6.54
N ASP A 305 23.01 -13.37 -7.77
CA ASP A 305 23.76 -12.52 -8.68
C ASP A 305 22.99 -11.22 -8.97
N GLN A 306 21.68 -11.32 -9.16
CA GLN A 306 20.82 -10.17 -9.46
C GLN A 306 20.48 -9.32 -8.22
N TYR A 307 20.29 -9.95 -7.06
CA TYR A 307 20.19 -9.24 -5.78
C TYR A 307 21.48 -8.46 -5.51
N THR A 308 22.62 -9.10 -5.77
CA THR A 308 23.93 -8.49 -5.68
C THR A 308 24.05 -7.34 -6.69
N GLU A 309 23.69 -7.55 -7.97
CA GLU A 309 23.73 -6.52 -9.02
C GLU A 309 22.86 -5.29 -8.71
N ILE A 310 21.64 -5.45 -8.20
CA ILE A 310 20.78 -4.32 -7.81
C ILE A 310 21.37 -3.56 -6.62
N LEU A 311 21.90 -4.29 -5.63
CA LEU A 311 22.56 -3.69 -4.48
C LEU A 311 23.90 -3.05 -4.83
N THR A 312 24.64 -3.55 -5.81
CA THR A 312 25.97 -3.02 -6.15
C THR A 312 25.95 -1.99 -7.27
N THR A 313 24.93 -2.00 -8.15
CA THR A 313 24.92 -1.17 -9.38
C THR A 313 23.91 -0.02 -9.36
N VAL A 314 22.82 -0.15 -8.60
CA VAL A 314 21.73 0.86 -8.55
C VAL A 314 21.60 1.52 -7.17
N SER A 315 22.03 0.84 -6.10
CA SER A 315 21.94 1.40 -4.76
C SER A 315 22.93 2.53 -4.53
N ASP A 316 22.59 3.42 -3.61
CA ASP A 316 23.46 4.52 -3.21
C ASP A 316 24.69 3.97 -2.47
N PRO A 317 25.90 4.08 -3.04
CA PRO A 317 27.10 3.49 -2.43
C PRO A 317 27.46 4.15 -1.10
N ARG A 318 26.97 5.38 -0.83
CA ARG A 318 27.29 6.13 0.40
C ARG A 318 26.74 5.46 1.65
N VAL A 319 25.67 4.67 1.51
CA VAL A 319 24.97 4.04 2.62
C VAL A 319 25.20 2.53 2.70
N SER A 320 26.06 1.95 1.84
CA SER A 320 26.23 0.50 1.73
C SER A 320 26.58 -0.14 3.07
N ASP A 321 27.51 0.48 3.80
CA ASP A 321 28.10 -0.08 5.01
C ASP A 321 27.37 0.37 6.29
N TRP A 322 26.24 1.05 6.12
CA TRP A 322 25.48 1.58 7.25
C TRP A 322 24.59 0.50 7.87
N PRO A 323 24.34 0.53 9.19
CA PRO A 323 23.59 -0.52 9.83
C PRO A 323 22.20 -0.70 9.18
N LEU A 324 21.82 -1.95 8.92
CA LEU A 324 20.58 -2.38 8.27
C LEU A 324 20.45 -2.00 6.77
N MET A 325 21.48 -1.48 6.12
CA MET A 325 21.44 -1.10 4.69
C MET A 325 21.98 -2.18 3.74
N ASP A 326 22.56 -3.26 4.25
CA ASP A 326 23.03 -4.40 3.44
C ASP A 326 21.90 -5.12 2.70
N SER A 327 20.72 -5.18 3.32
CA SER A 327 19.59 -5.98 2.88
C SER A 327 18.26 -5.42 3.40
N PRO A 328 17.14 -5.57 2.66
CA PRO A 328 15.82 -5.29 3.21
C PRO A 328 15.35 -6.33 4.23
N VAL A 329 15.97 -7.52 4.25
CA VAL A 329 15.52 -8.67 5.05
C VAL A 329 15.48 -8.36 6.55
N PRO A 330 16.51 -7.77 7.18
CA PRO A 330 16.45 -7.38 8.59
C PRO A 330 15.28 -6.45 8.92
N THR A 331 15.03 -5.45 8.07
CA THR A 331 13.91 -4.51 8.24
C THR A 331 12.57 -5.23 8.18
N ILE A 332 12.38 -6.12 7.19
CA ILE A 332 11.15 -6.92 7.05
C ILE A 332 10.93 -7.80 8.29
N LEU A 333 11.98 -8.48 8.76
CA LEU A 333 11.90 -9.32 9.95
C LEU A 333 11.52 -8.51 11.20
N ILE A 334 12.12 -7.34 11.40
CA ILE A 334 11.78 -6.44 12.51
C ILE A 334 10.29 -6.03 12.46
N VAL A 335 9.77 -5.68 11.28
CA VAL A 335 8.35 -5.32 11.10
C VAL A 335 7.43 -6.52 11.37
N LEU A 336 7.78 -7.71 10.88
CA LEU A 336 7.00 -8.93 11.13
C LEU A 336 6.97 -9.30 12.61
N LEU A 337 8.12 -9.20 13.29
CA LEU A 337 8.23 -9.44 14.74
C LEU A 337 7.42 -8.41 15.53
N TYR A 338 7.47 -7.14 15.13
CA TYR A 338 6.63 -6.09 15.71
C TYR A 338 5.15 -6.40 15.56
N LEU A 339 4.68 -6.74 14.35
CA LEU A 339 3.28 -7.09 14.08
C LEU A 339 2.83 -8.30 14.89
N TYR A 340 3.63 -9.38 14.90
CA TYR A 340 3.38 -10.55 15.75
C TYR A 340 3.29 -10.16 17.23
N GLY A 341 4.23 -9.32 17.68
CA GLY A 341 4.30 -8.80 19.04
C GLY A 341 3.04 -8.04 19.46
N VAL A 342 2.55 -7.11 18.64
CA VAL A 342 1.46 -6.21 19.03
C VAL A 342 0.06 -6.75 18.72
N VAL A 343 -0.08 -7.63 17.72
CA VAL A 343 -1.37 -8.19 17.31
C VAL A 343 -1.67 -9.52 18.01
N ILE A 344 -0.64 -10.35 18.25
CA ILE A 344 -0.84 -11.72 18.73
C ILE A 344 -0.25 -11.91 20.13
N PHE A 345 1.07 -11.81 20.26
CA PHE A 345 1.77 -12.19 21.49
C PHE A 345 1.42 -11.29 22.67
N GLY A 346 1.51 -9.98 22.50
CA GLY A 346 1.24 -8.99 23.53
C GLY A 346 -0.19 -9.05 24.08
N PRO A 347 -1.23 -9.02 23.22
CA PRO A 347 -2.62 -9.19 23.68
C PRO A 347 -2.84 -10.50 24.42
N ARG A 348 -2.31 -11.64 23.92
CA ARG A 348 -2.38 -12.95 24.60
C ARG A 348 -1.74 -12.92 25.99
N MET A 349 -0.55 -12.32 26.12
CA MET A 349 0.14 -12.17 27.40
C MET A 349 -0.64 -11.28 28.38
N MET A 350 -1.40 -10.29 27.87
CA MET A 350 -2.13 -9.31 28.67
C MET A 350 -3.58 -9.72 29.01
N VAL A 351 -4.09 -10.87 28.54
CA VAL A 351 -5.46 -11.34 28.80
C VAL A 351 -5.75 -11.38 30.31
N ASN A 352 -4.91 -12.08 31.07
CA ASN A 352 -5.07 -12.30 32.52
C ASN A 352 -4.29 -11.29 33.39
N LYS A 353 -3.74 -10.22 32.79
CA LYS A 353 -2.98 -9.19 33.51
C LYS A 353 -3.75 -7.89 33.58
N LYS A 354 -3.55 -7.14 34.67
CA LYS A 354 -4.03 -5.76 34.82
C LYS A 354 -3.19 -4.83 33.92
N PRO A 355 -3.76 -3.74 33.39
CA PRO A 355 -3.01 -2.73 32.63
C PRO A 355 -1.81 -2.19 33.41
N TYR A 356 -0.64 -2.14 32.78
CA TYR A 356 0.56 -1.62 33.44
C TYR A 356 0.49 -0.09 33.63
N LYS A 357 0.98 0.39 34.78
CA LYS A 357 1.08 1.82 35.11
C LYS A 357 2.42 2.39 34.64
N LEU A 358 2.53 2.71 33.36
CA LEU A 358 3.78 3.14 32.72
C LEU A 358 3.99 4.66 32.67
N ARG A 359 3.51 5.43 33.67
CA ARG A 359 3.49 6.91 33.60
C ARG A 359 4.88 7.51 33.38
N GLY A 360 5.86 7.17 34.23
CA GLY A 360 7.22 7.70 34.12
C GLY A 360 7.90 7.30 32.81
N VAL A 361 7.74 6.04 32.40
CA VAL A 361 8.26 5.52 31.12
C VAL A 361 7.71 6.28 29.94
N LEU A 362 6.39 6.51 29.90
CA LEU A 362 5.75 7.28 28.83
C LEU A 362 6.26 8.73 28.80
N VAL A 363 6.40 9.39 29.94
CA VAL A 363 6.92 10.77 29.97
C VAL A 363 8.35 10.82 29.41
N ALA A 364 9.23 9.93 29.88
CA ALA A 364 10.62 9.86 29.41
C ALA A 364 10.72 9.53 27.91
N TYR A 365 9.95 8.54 27.45
CA TYR A 365 9.92 8.15 26.05
C TYR A 365 9.41 9.28 25.14
N ASN A 366 8.29 9.94 25.50
CA ASN A 366 7.77 11.04 24.69
C ASN A 366 8.72 12.24 24.71
N ALA A 367 9.40 12.52 25.83
CA ALA A 367 10.43 13.55 25.91
C ALA A 367 11.62 13.24 24.98
N PHE A 368 12.09 11.99 24.96
CA PHE A 368 13.09 11.52 24.01
C PHE A 368 12.63 11.72 22.57
N GLN A 369 11.40 11.31 22.22
CA GLN A 369 10.87 11.48 20.87
C GLN A 369 10.79 12.96 20.44
N VAL A 370 10.45 13.87 21.36
CA VAL A 370 10.46 15.32 21.09
C VAL A 370 11.88 15.80 20.76
N VAL A 371 12.87 15.47 21.60
CA VAL A 371 14.26 15.89 21.40
C VAL A 371 14.83 15.29 20.12
N PHE A 372 14.56 14.02 19.85
CA PHE A 372 15.04 13.35 18.66
C PHE A 372 14.42 13.92 17.38
N SER A 373 13.11 14.20 17.40
CA SER A 373 12.41 14.87 16.29
C SER A 373 12.92 16.30 16.07
N LEU A 374 13.22 17.05 17.13
CA LEU A 374 13.84 18.39 17.04
C LEU A 374 15.24 18.32 16.42
N GLY A 375 16.06 17.35 16.84
CA GLY A 375 17.38 17.12 16.27
C GLY A 375 17.31 16.81 14.77
N MET A 376 16.43 15.88 14.37
CA MET A 376 16.23 15.57 12.95
C MET A 376 15.65 16.76 12.17
N MET A 377 14.77 17.56 12.76
CA MET A 377 14.23 18.77 12.12
C MET A 377 15.35 19.80 11.87
N TYR A 378 16.20 20.05 12.87
CA TYR A 378 17.37 20.92 12.72
C TYR A 378 18.32 20.40 11.63
N GLU A 379 18.62 19.11 11.62
CA GLU A 379 19.46 18.50 10.60
C GLU A 379 18.85 18.62 9.20
N HIS A 380 17.53 18.51 9.03
CA HIS A 380 16.88 18.64 7.71
C HIS A 380 17.01 20.07 7.18
N LEU A 381 16.83 21.05 8.07
CA LEU A 381 17.01 22.46 7.74
C LEU A 381 18.47 22.73 7.32
N MET A 382 19.43 22.29 8.12
CA MET A 382 20.85 22.56 7.91
C MET A 382 21.51 21.70 6.81
N SER A 383 20.88 20.61 6.39
CA SER A 383 21.37 19.75 5.30
C SER A 383 20.91 20.19 3.90
N GLY A 384 20.08 21.23 3.83
CA GLY A 384 19.73 21.86 2.55
C GLY A 384 18.48 22.73 2.60
N TRP A 385 17.41 22.32 3.29
CA TRP A 385 16.10 22.98 3.18
C TRP A 385 16.08 24.44 3.65
N LEU A 386 16.99 24.86 4.54
CA LEU A 386 17.05 26.25 4.99
C LEU A 386 17.75 27.18 3.99
N LEU A 387 18.77 26.70 3.26
CA LEU A 387 19.73 27.56 2.55
C LEU A 387 19.92 27.19 1.06
N ASP A 388 19.90 25.91 0.72
CA ASP A 388 20.41 25.42 -0.57
C ASP A 388 19.34 24.78 -1.46
N TYR A 389 18.34 24.12 -0.87
CA TYR A 389 17.37 23.32 -1.62
C TYR A 389 16.26 24.17 -2.25
N SER A 390 15.87 23.80 -3.47
CA SER A 390 14.73 24.35 -4.17
C SER A 390 13.42 23.75 -3.66
N TYR A 391 12.53 24.60 -3.16
CA TYR A 391 11.15 24.22 -2.79
C TYR A 391 10.24 23.89 -3.97
N LYS A 392 10.72 23.99 -5.23
CA LYS A 392 9.94 23.66 -6.43
C LYS A 392 10.20 22.23 -6.90
N CYS A 393 11.48 21.88 -7.05
CA CYS A 393 11.92 20.56 -7.49
C CYS A 393 13.38 20.40 -7.11
N GLN A 394 13.71 19.36 -6.36
CA GLN A 394 15.07 19.15 -5.85
C GLN A 394 15.61 17.76 -6.21
N PRO A 395 16.71 17.65 -6.98
CA PRO A 395 17.36 16.38 -7.23
C PRO A 395 18.03 15.80 -5.97
N VAL A 396 18.33 14.51 -6.01
CA VAL A 396 19.21 13.87 -5.04
C VAL A 396 20.65 14.21 -5.41
N ASP A 397 21.41 14.76 -4.48
CA ASP A 397 22.87 14.91 -4.63
C ASP A 397 23.52 13.61 -4.14
N TYR A 398 24.13 12.85 -5.06
CA TYR A 398 24.83 11.59 -4.79
C TYR A 398 26.33 11.76 -4.53
N SER A 399 26.82 13.00 -4.45
CA SER A 399 28.23 13.26 -4.16
C SER A 399 28.59 12.95 -2.70
N HIS A 400 29.89 12.92 -2.43
CA HIS A 400 30.46 12.73 -1.10
C HIS A 400 30.80 14.08 -0.43
N ASN A 401 30.16 15.17 -0.86
CA ASN A 401 30.35 16.46 -0.19
C ASN A 401 29.72 16.45 1.22
N PRO A 402 30.16 17.31 2.15
CA PRO A 402 29.67 17.29 3.53
C PRO A 402 28.15 17.46 3.64
N SER A 403 27.52 18.31 2.83
CA SER A 403 26.07 18.56 2.88
C SER A 403 25.25 17.36 2.37
N ALA A 404 25.69 16.71 1.30
CA ALA A 404 25.07 15.53 0.72
C ALA A 404 25.17 14.32 1.65
N LEU A 405 26.34 14.10 2.25
CA LEU A 405 26.52 13.06 3.27
C LEU A 405 25.72 13.34 4.54
N ARG A 406 25.62 14.62 4.96
CA ARG A 406 24.78 15.03 6.09
C ARG A 406 23.30 14.72 5.84
N MET A 407 22.78 15.04 4.64
CA MET A 407 21.41 14.69 4.24
C MET A 407 21.21 13.17 4.19
N ALA A 408 22.14 12.42 3.59
CA ALA A 408 22.03 10.97 3.53
C ALA A 408 22.01 10.35 4.94
N ASN A 409 22.90 10.80 5.82
CA ASN A 409 22.99 10.34 7.22
C ASN A 409 21.70 10.64 7.98
N LEU A 410 21.12 11.81 7.75
CA LEU A 410 19.83 12.18 8.30
C LEU A 410 18.67 11.30 7.78
N CYS A 411 18.66 10.94 6.50
CA CYS A 411 17.68 9.99 5.97
C CYS A 411 17.78 8.64 6.69
N TRP A 412 19.00 8.18 7.01
CA TRP A 412 19.21 6.97 7.80
C TRP A 412 18.75 7.13 9.26
N TRP A 413 19.04 8.25 9.93
CA TRP A 413 18.51 8.52 11.27
C TRP A 413 16.97 8.60 11.30
N TYR A 414 16.36 9.13 10.25
CA TYR A 414 14.91 9.14 10.09
C TYR A 414 14.35 7.72 9.90
N PHE A 415 15.03 6.85 9.16
CA PHE A 415 14.71 5.43 9.08
C PHE A 415 14.79 4.75 10.45
N ILE A 416 15.88 4.98 11.21
CA ILE A 416 16.02 4.46 12.58
C ILE A 416 14.90 4.97 13.49
N SER A 417 14.47 6.23 13.32
CA SER A 417 13.37 6.80 14.10
C SER A 417 12.09 6.00 13.97
N LYS A 418 11.78 5.45 12.80
CA LYS A 418 10.55 4.66 12.60
C LYS A 418 10.49 3.41 13.48
N PHE A 419 11.63 2.79 13.79
CA PHE A 419 11.68 1.68 14.74
C PHE A 419 11.45 2.14 16.18
N THR A 420 11.95 3.31 16.56
CA THR A 420 11.71 3.85 17.91
C THR A 420 10.22 4.10 18.17
N GLU A 421 9.46 4.44 17.12
CA GLU A 421 8.02 4.69 17.18
C GLU A 421 7.19 3.40 17.42
N PHE A 422 7.76 2.21 17.21
CA PHE A 422 7.07 0.94 17.52
C PHE A 422 6.69 0.83 19.00
N ALA A 423 7.45 1.51 19.86
CA ALA A 423 7.17 1.59 21.28
C ALA A 423 5.77 2.16 21.58
N ASP A 424 5.22 3.04 20.72
CA ASP A 424 3.88 3.61 20.87
C ASP A 424 2.83 2.49 20.98
N THR A 425 2.86 1.56 20.02
CA THR A 425 1.92 0.44 19.95
C THR A 425 2.15 -0.56 21.07
N ILE A 426 3.41 -0.82 21.41
CA ILE A 426 3.78 -1.69 22.55
C ILE A 426 3.17 -1.12 23.84
N PHE A 427 3.27 0.20 24.07
CA PHE A 427 2.66 0.83 25.23
C PHE A 427 1.13 0.77 25.20
N PHE A 428 0.48 0.84 24.03
CA PHE A 428 -0.98 0.65 23.93
C PHE A 428 -1.38 -0.75 24.40
N VAL A 429 -0.70 -1.79 23.91
CA VAL A 429 -0.96 -3.19 24.27
C VAL A 429 -0.72 -3.43 25.77
N LEU A 430 0.42 -2.99 26.31
CA LEU A 430 0.77 -3.13 27.73
C LEU A 430 -0.19 -2.37 28.67
N ARG A 431 -0.89 -1.35 28.16
CA ARG A 431 -1.90 -0.58 28.90
C ARG A 431 -3.34 -1.00 28.58
N LYS A 432 -3.53 -2.07 27.81
CA LYS A 432 -4.85 -2.54 27.31
C LYS A 432 -5.68 -1.40 26.71
N LYS A 433 -5.03 -0.61 25.85
CA LYS A 433 -5.65 0.48 25.08
C LYS A 433 -5.91 0.03 23.65
N ASP A 434 -6.64 -1.07 23.50
CA ASP A 434 -6.87 -1.74 22.21
C ASP A 434 -7.58 -0.81 21.21
N SER A 435 -8.37 0.15 21.67
CA SER A 435 -8.99 1.18 20.83
C SER A 435 -7.98 2.12 20.13
N GLN A 436 -6.72 2.15 20.58
CA GLN A 436 -5.64 2.93 19.96
C GLN A 436 -4.86 2.09 18.92
N VAL A 437 -4.91 0.76 19.01
CA VAL A 437 -4.29 -0.16 18.03
C VAL A 437 -5.23 -0.29 16.83
N THR A 438 -5.34 0.79 16.06
CA THR A 438 -6.22 0.86 14.88
C THR A 438 -5.51 0.34 13.63
N PHE A 439 -6.28 -0.01 12.60
CA PHE A 439 -5.73 -0.33 11.28
C PHE A 439 -4.83 0.79 10.75
N LEU A 440 -5.26 2.05 10.87
CA LEU A 440 -4.46 3.21 10.46
C LEU A 440 -3.10 3.24 11.16
N HIS A 441 -3.10 3.04 12.48
CA HIS A 441 -1.88 3.03 13.29
C HIS A 441 -0.93 1.89 12.88
N LEU A 442 -1.45 0.67 12.77
CA LEU A 442 -0.66 -0.49 12.37
C LEU A 442 -0.14 -0.39 10.93
N TYR A 443 -0.98 0.08 10.00
CA TYR A 443 -0.60 0.33 8.61
C TYR A 443 0.55 1.34 8.53
N HIS A 444 0.41 2.48 9.21
CA HIS A 444 1.44 3.53 9.28
C HIS A 444 2.78 2.99 9.80
N HIS A 445 2.78 2.41 11.01
CA HIS A 445 4.03 2.00 11.64
C HIS A 445 4.66 0.75 11.01
N SER A 446 3.91 -0.05 10.24
CA SER A 446 4.50 -1.19 9.54
C SER A 446 5.09 -0.81 8.18
N LEU A 447 4.46 0.13 7.47
CA LEU A 447 4.84 0.50 6.11
C LEU A 447 5.95 1.56 6.07
N THR A 448 5.91 2.56 6.97
CA THR A 448 6.90 3.65 7.01
C THR A 448 8.37 3.19 7.17
N PRO A 449 8.74 2.19 8.00
CA PRO A 449 10.12 1.70 8.04
C PRO A 449 10.54 0.98 6.75
N LEU A 450 9.62 0.29 6.07
CA LEU A 450 9.91 -0.38 4.79
C LEU A 450 10.12 0.64 3.66
N GLU A 451 9.25 1.65 3.61
CA GLU A 451 9.37 2.75 2.65
C GLU A 451 10.66 3.54 2.86
N THR A 452 10.95 3.93 4.10
CA THR A 452 12.16 4.71 4.41
C THR A 452 13.44 3.91 4.15
N TRP A 453 13.44 2.58 4.34
CA TRP A 453 14.56 1.74 3.92
C TRP A 453 14.84 1.85 2.42
N ILE A 454 13.79 1.76 1.58
CA ILE A 454 13.93 1.92 0.12
C ILE A 454 14.45 3.33 -0.20
N CYS A 455 13.90 4.36 0.45
CA CYS A 455 14.35 5.72 0.22
C CYS A 455 15.83 5.93 0.59
N VAL A 456 16.28 5.42 1.74
CA VAL A 456 17.69 5.54 2.15
C VAL A 456 18.59 4.75 1.19
N LYS A 457 18.19 3.54 0.80
CA LYS A 457 19.03 2.67 -0.03
C LYS A 457 19.24 3.20 -1.46
N PHE A 458 18.31 3.96 -2.01
CA PHE A 458 18.33 4.36 -3.42
C PHE A 458 18.28 5.87 -3.68
N ILE A 459 17.65 6.65 -2.79
CA ILE A 459 17.39 8.09 -3.02
C ILE A 459 17.53 8.88 -1.71
N ALA A 460 18.68 8.75 -1.03
CA ALA A 460 18.96 9.40 0.24
C ALA A 460 19.19 10.93 0.09
N GLY A 461 18.11 11.68 -0.16
CA GLY A 461 18.14 13.14 -0.29
C GLY A 461 17.07 13.71 -1.21
N GLY A 462 17.19 14.98 -1.54
CA GLY A 462 16.36 15.64 -2.55
C GLY A 462 14.88 15.79 -2.18
N HIS A 463 14.03 15.84 -3.20
CA HIS A 463 12.62 16.24 -3.13
C HIS A 463 11.79 15.51 -2.07
N GLY A 464 12.02 14.20 -1.87
CA GLY A 464 11.28 13.39 -0.91
C GLY A 464 11.49 13.80 0.55
N THR A 465 12.62 14.45 0.87
CA THR A 465 13.02 14.75 2.26
C THR A 465 12.28 15.94 2.87
N LEU A 466 11.57 16.77 2.09
CA LEU A 466 10.71 17.82 2.66
C LEU A 466 9.56 17.20 3.47
N GLY A 467 9.04 16.05 3.02
CA GLY A 467 8.03 15.30 3.76
C GLY A 467 8.52 14.89 5.15
N ASN A 468 9.78 14.47 5.25
CA ASN A 468 10.43 14.10 6.51
C ASN A 468 10.63 15.33 7.41
N LEU A 469 11.04 16.48 6.86
CA LEU A 469 11.16 17.73 7.61
C LEU A 469 9.82 18.14 8.24
N ILE A 470 8.75 18.18 7.45
CA ILE A 470 7.42 18.54 7.93
C ILE A 470 6.91 17.49 8.94
N ASN A 471 7.15 16.20 8.69
CA ASN A 471 6.80 15.13 9.62
C ASN A 471 7.48 15.31 10.98
N ASN A 472 8.78 15.58 11.00
CA ASN A 472 9.53 15.83 12.23
C ASN A 472 8.96 17.04 12.99
N ALA A 473 8.65 18.14 12.31
CA ALA A 473 8.02 19.31 12.93
C ALA A 473 6.68 18.96 13.59
N VAL A 474 5.84 18.14 12.95
CA VAL A 474 4.57 17.68 13.53
C VAL A 474 4.79 16.66 14.65
N HIS A 475 5.78 15.78 14.54
CA HIS A 475 6.15 14.82 15.57
C HIS A 475 6.61 15.51 16.86
N VAL A 476 7.34 16.63 16.77
CA VAL A 476 7.66 17.47 17.93
C VAL A 476 6.39 17.89 18.68
N VAL A 477 5.39 18.40 17.97
CA VAL A 477 4.13 18.86 18.59
C VAL A 477 3.31 17.68 19.11
N MET A 478 3.25 16.57 18.35
CA MET A 478 2.49 15.37 18.70
C MET A 478 3.06 14.67 19.94
N TYR A 479 4.37 14.45 20.01
CA TYR A 479 5.00 13.81 21.15
C TYR A 479 5.02 14.73 22.37
N ALA A 480 5.11 16.06 22.20
CA ALA A 480 4.91 17.00 23.30
C ALA A 480 3.49 16.89 23.88
N TYR A 481 2.47 16.77 23.03
CA TYR A 481 1.10 16.51 23.46
C TYR A 481 1.00 15.20 24.26
N TYR A 482 1.59 14.10 23.76
CA TYR A 482 1.54 12.80 24.44
C TYR A 482 2.31 12.79 25.76
N MET A 483 3.44 13.49 25.83
CA MET A 483 4.20 13.71 27.06
C MET A 483 3.34 14.40 28.12
N LEU A 484 2.74 15.54 27.78
CA LEU A 484 1.87 16.31 28.68
C LEU A 484 0.62 15.50 29.08
N ALA A 485 0.06 14.73 28.15
CA ALA A 485 -1.07 13.85 28.44
C ALA A 485 -0.68 12.71 29.41
N ALA A 486 0.54 12.20 29.32
CA ALA A 486 1.08 11.19 30.23
C ALA A 486 1.40 11.76 31.63
N MET A 487 1.71 13.05 31.74
CA MET A 487 1.94 13.74 33.02
C MET A 487 0.69 13.84 33.92
N GLY A 488 -0.47 13.32 33.51
CA GLY A 488 -1.61 13.09 34.39
C GLY A 488 -2.68 14.19 34.36
N PRO A 489 -3.75 14.05 35.17
CA PRO A 489 -4.94 14.92 35.10
C PRO A 489 -4.65 16.41 35.29
N GLU A 490 -3.64 16.73 36.10
CA GLU A 490 -3.18 18.10 36.38
C GLU A 490 -2.72 18.82 35.11
N PHE A 491 -2.15 18.10 34.14
CA PHE A 491 -1.69 18.65 32.86
C PHE A 491 -2.72 18.46 31.75
N GLN A 492 -3.47 17.35 31.77
CA GLN A 492 -4.49 17.04 30.75
C GLN A 492 -5.57 18.13 30.62
N LYS A 493 -5.92 18.83 31.72
CA LYS A 493 -6.89 19.93 31.70
C LYS A 493 -6.48 21.09 30.78
N TYR A 494 -5.19 21.27 30.51
CA TYR A 494 -4.68 22.33 29.63
C TYR A 494 -4.58 21.90 28.15
N LEU A 495 -4.85 20.63 27.83
CA LEU A 495 -4.73 20.07 26.47
C LEU A 495 -5.99 20.28 25.61
N TRP A 496 -6.59 21.47 25.69
CA TRP A 496 -7.79 21.86 24.93
C TRP A 496 -7.56 21.83 23.40
N TRP A 497 -6.31 21.91 22.97
CA TRP A 497 -5.91 22.00 21.57
C TRP A 497 -5.70 20.65 20.86
N LYS A 498 -6.11 19.52 21.47
CA LYS A 498 -6.08 18.19 20.83
C LYS A 498 -6.64 18.17 19.41
N LYS A 499 -7.74 18.90 19.16
CA LYS A 499 -8.37 18.99 17.84
C LYS A 499 -7.50 19.73 16.82
N HIS A 500 -6.75 20.74 17.26
CA HIS A 500 -5.82 21.48 16.42
C HIS A 500 -4.61 20.63 16.03
N LEU A 501 -4.15 19.73 16.92
CA LEU A 501 -3.10 18.77 16.58
C LEU A 501 -3.48 17.90 15.36
N THR A 502 -4.69 17.33 15.36
CA THR A 502 -5.14 16.54 14.20
C THR A 502 -5.33 17.41 12.94
N THR A 503 -5.62 18.69 13.11
CA THR A 503 -5.70 19.63 11.98
C THR A 503 -4.31 19.91 11.40
N VAL A 504 -3.29 20.09 12.24
CA VAL A 504 -1.89 20.25 11.81
C VAL A 504 -1.41 19.01 11.04
N GLN A 505 -1.73 17.80 11.51
CA GLN A 505 -1.40 16.55 10.79
C GLN A 505 -2.05 16.50 9.40
N LEU A 506 -3.32 16.91 9.26
CA LEU A 506 -4.00 16.98 7.96
C LEU A 506 -3.37 18.04 7.03
N VAL A 507 -2.98 19.20 7.59
CA VAL A 507 -2.28 20.24 6.83
C VAL A 507 -0.91 19.74 6.36
N GLN A 508 -0.15 19.01 7.19
CA GLN A 508 1.09 18.35 6.79
C GLN A 508 0.87 17.48 5.56
N PHE A 509 -0.10 16.54 5.60
CA PHE A 509 -0.32 15.64 4.46
C PHE A 509 -0.70 16.41 3.18
N PHE A 510 -1.48 17.48 3.31
CA PHE A 510 -1.80 18.35 2.18
C PHE A 510 -0.56 19.06 1.61
N LEU A 511 0.30 19.63 2.46
CA LEU A 511 1.53 20.28 2.02
C LEU A 511 2.50 19.31 1.36
N VAL A 512 2.68 18.12 1.94
CA VAL A 512 3.49 17.04 1.35
C VAL A 512 2.93 16.59 0.02
N PHE A 513 1.60 16.46 -0.09
CA PHE A 513 0.94 16.12 -1.36
C PHE A 513 1.23 17.17 -2.44
N VAL A 514 1.03 18.46 -2.14
CA VAL A 514 1.26 19.55 -3.10
C VAL A 514 2.72 19.59 -3.53
N HIS A 515 3.66 19.49 -2.58
CA HIS A 515 5.09 19.47 -2.89
C HIS A 515 5.47 18.25 -3.73
N SER A 516 5.07 17.04 -3.33
CA SER A 516 5.37 15.81 -4.10
C SER A 516 4.80 15.84 -5.52
N ALA A 517 3.65 16.47 -5.74
CA ALA A 517 3.07 16.64 -7.07
C ALA A 517 3.95 17.51 -7.99
N GLN A 518 4.71 18.47 -7.44
CA GLN A 518 5.59 19.33 -8.23
C GLN A 518 6.71 18.53 -8.94
N ALA A 519 7.25 17.48 -8.31
CA ALA A 519 8.26 16.61 -8.93
C ALA A 519 7.74 15.77 -10.11
N LEU A 520 6.43 15.68 -10.30
CA LEU A 520 5.83 15.08 -11.51
C LEU A 520 5.64 16.08 -12.64
N ILE A 521 5.64 17.38 -12.32
CA ILE A 521 5.38 18.47 -13.25
C ILE A 521 6.70 19.04 -13.77
N PHE A 522 7.63 19.32 -12.87
CA PHE A 522 8.92 19.91 -13.20
C PHE A 522 9.98 18.85 -13.40
N ASP A 523 10.79 19.00 -14.45
CA ASP A 523 11.94 18.12 -14.69
C ASP A 523 13.18 18.69 -14.01
N CYS A 524 13.60 18.05 -12.91
CA CYS A 524 14.83 18.40 -12.20
C CYS A 524 15.76 17.20 -11.98
N GLY A 525 15.56 16.10 -12.73
CA GLY A 525 16.33 14.87 -12.55
C GLY A 525 15.94 14.04 -11.32
N TYR A 526 14.92 14.45 -10.55
CA TYR A 526 14.36 13.61 -9.51
C TYR A 526 13.56 12.44 -10.14
N PRO A 527 13.71 11.18 -9.66
CA PRO A 527 13.03 10.04 -10.26
C PRO A 527 11.50 10.16 -10.21
N LYS A 528 10.86 10.43 -11.35
CA LYS A 528 9.40 10.64 -11.46
C LYS A 528 8.58 9.45 -10.97
N LEU A 529 9.08 8.22 -11.17
CA LEU A 529 8.44 7.01 -10.64
C LEU A 529 8.37 7.04 -9.11
N ILE A 530 9.47 7.40 -8.44
CA ILE A 530 9.50 7.48 -6.98
C ILE A 530 8.63 8.64 -6.47
N ALA A 531 8.64 9.79 -7.15
CA ALA A 531 7.72 10.88 -6.85
C ALA A 531 6.25 10.45 -6.95
N ALA A 532 5.89 9.65 -7.96
CA ALA A 532 4.53 9.14 -8.12
C ALA A 532 4.13 8.16 -7.00
N LEU A 533 5.04 7.28 -6.59
CA LEU A 533 4.83 6.35 -5.47
C LEU A 533 4.66 7.08 -4.13
N LEU A 534 5.51 8.07 -3.85
CA LEU A 534 5.41 8.91 -2.64
C LEU A 534 4.10 9.73 -2.63
N LEU A 535 3.69 10.26 -3.78
CA LEU A 535 2.43 11.01 -3.92
C LEU A 535 1.21 10.11 -3.68
N LEU A 536 1.24 8.88 -4.21
CA LEU A 536 0.22 7.88 -3.95
C LEU A 536 0.12 7.58 -2.45
N HIS A 537 1.25 7.33 -1.80
CA HIS A 537 1.27 7.01 -0.38
C HIS A 537 0.76 8.17 0.49
N ALA A 538 1.17 9.41 0.18
CA ALA A 538 0.64 10.61 0.82
C ALA A 538 -0.88 10.73 0.66
N THR A 539 -1.42 10.35 -0.51
CA THR A 539 -2.87 10.33 -0.77
C THR A 539 -3.58 9.30 0.11
N ILE A 540 -3.01 8.10 0.28
CA ILE A 540 -3.55 7.06 1.16
C ILE A 540 -3.63 7.58 2.60
N PHE A 541 -2.55 8.17 3.12
CA PHE A 541 -2.55 8.73 4.47
C PHE A 541 -3.57 9.86 4.64
N PHE A 542 -3.66 10.78 3.67
CA PHE A 542 -4.62 11.86 3.72
C PHE A 542 -6.07 11.34 3.85
N VAL A 543 -6.42 10.30 3.10
CA VAL A 543 -7.75 9.66 3.17
C VAL A 543 -7.97 8.98 4.52
N LEU A 544 -7.01 8.19 5.00
CA LEU A 544 -7.14 7.47 6.28
C LEU A 544 -7.26 8.43 7.47
N PHE A 545 -6.43 9.49 7.51
CA PHE A 545 -6.53 10.52 8.55
C PHE A 545 -7.81 11.35 8.44
N SER A 546 -8.30 11.60 7.22
CA SER A 546 -9.58 12.27 7.02
C SER A 546 -10.76 11.43 7.54
N ASP A 547 -10.72 10.11 7.35
CA ASP A 547 -11.73 9.20 7.92
C ASP A 547 -11.65 9.16 9.45
N PHE A 548 -10.44 9.03 10.02
CA PHE A 548 -10.21 9.11 11.46
C PHE A 548 -10.77 10.40 12.05
N TYR A 549 -10.45 11.56 11.44
CA TYR A 549 -10.93 12.87 11.91
C TYR A 549 -12.46 12.95 11.90
N ARG A 550 -13.11 12.44 10.85
CA ARG A 550 -14.59 12.39 10.77
C ARG A 550 -15.16 11.48 11.86
N SER A 551 -14.60 10.29 12.03
CA SER A 551 -15.07 9.32 13.02
C SER A 551 -14.90 9.85 14.46
N ALA A 552 -13.74 10.41 14.78
CA ALA A 552 -13.39 10.88 16.12
C ALA A 552 -14.11 12.18 16.52
N TYR A 553 -14.32 13.13 15.59
CA TYR A 553 -14.77 14.48 15.94
C TYR A 553 -16.14 14.89 15.37
N ARG A 554 -16.69 14.22 14.34
CA ARG A 554 -18.06 14.52 13.84
C ARG A 554 -19.15 13.65 14.46
N LYS A 555 -18.88 12.38 14.82
CA LYS A 555 -19.88 11.52 15.47
C LYS A 555 -20.22 11.94 16.92
N GLY A 556 -19.33 12.68 17.58
CA GLY A 556 -19.55 13.21 18.93
C GLY A 556 -20.58 14.35 19.04
N LYS A 557 -20.96 15.00 17.93
CA LYS A 557 -22.04 16.01 17.93
C LYS A 557 -23.43 15.39 17.77
N SER A 558 -23.58 14.40 16.89
CA SER A 558 -24.87 13.75 16.63
C SER A 558 -25.42 12.96 17.84
N ALA A 559 -24.56 12.44 18.71
CA ALA A 559 -24.99 11.72 19.92
C ALA A 559 -25.44 12.63 21.08
N LYS A 560 -25.14 13.94 21.04
CA LYS A 560 -25.65 14.91 22.02
C LYS A 560 -26.93 15.60 21.57
N GLU A 561 -27.18 15.68 20.26
CA GLU A 561 -28.45 16.22 19.72
C GLU A 561 -29.59 15.18 19.78
N PHE A 562 -29.29 13.88 19.71
CA PHE A 562 -30.31 12.81 19.81
C PHE A 562 -30.75 12.45 21.26
N LYS A 563 -30.37 13.25 22.26
CA LYS A 563 -30.81 13.13 23.66
C LYS A 563 -31.45 14.41 24.20
N ALA A 564 -31.74 15.37 23.32
CA ALA A 564 -32.36 16.66 23.68
C ALA A 564 -33.57 17.02 22.80
N GLU A 565 -34.18 16.01 22.16
CA GLU A 565 -35.57 15.99 21.68
C GLU A 565 -36.20 14.70 22.23
#